data_AF-A0A0M4KCT2-F1
#
_entry.id   AF-A0A0M4KCT2-F1
#
_cell.length_a   1.000
_cell.length_b   1.000
_cell.length_c   1.000
_cell.angle_alpha   90.00
_cell.angle_beta   90.00
_cell.angle_gamma   90.00
#
_symmetry.space_group_name_H-M   'P 1'
#
loop_
_entity.id
_entity.type
_entity.pdbx_description
1 polymer ?
#
loop_
_entity_poly.entity_id
_entity_poly.type
_entity_poly.pdbx_seq_one_letter_code
_entity_poly.pdbx_strand_id
1 'polypeptide(L)'
;MKKLLGLLGAAGLVATTSATVVACGGEKDKSEDLSLEFKEIKAQTAKINIGKKTDKAVVKSESDAKDKSILEVSTGEVAENGEVVVTVTPKEIPTDKDVNEVLTITYGVVTEGKQEILTTTKIKVTVKKGEVVAPELVEIATHVTKTTLKISEVKDAAAYLVDVKKDNANLVVEEVTPELTKAPVAEIPGDGDAATVPAVDGELTINVNKGSKVYKEGKIKIILSWTK
;
A
#
# COMPACT_ATOMS: atom_id res chain seq x y z
N MET A 1 43.90 -7.23 -56.33
CA MET A 1 42.57 -7.60 -55.79
C MET A 1 42.75 -8.89 -55.02
N LYS A 2 42.77 -8.82 -53.68
CA LYS A 2 41.67 -9.15 -52.76
C LYS A 2 41.44 -10.67 -52.61
N LYS A 3 41.68 -11.12 -51.36
CA LYS A 3 41.04 -12.20 -50.58
C LYS A 3 41.84 -13.51 -50.50
N LEU A 4 42.46 -13.85 -49.36
CA LEU A 4 41.95 -14.14 -47.99
C LEU A 4 41.46 -15.58 -47.83
N LEU A 5 41.85 -16.14 -46.67
CA LEU A 5 41.41 -17.39 -46.00
C LEU A 5 42.22 -18.63 -46.41
N GLY A 6 42.89 -19.37 -45.54
CA GLY A 6 43.06 -19.39 -44.08
C GLY A 6 43.73 -20.75 -43.80
N LEU A 7 45.01 -20.81 -43.44
CA LEU A 7 45.59 -20.75 -42.09
C LEU A 7 44.80 -21.51 -41.00
N LEU A 8 45.53 -22.45 -40.38
CA LEU A 8 45.24 -23.31 -39.22
C LEU A 8 44.28 -24.48 -39.51
N GLY A 9 44.73 -25.72 -39.67
CA GLY A 9 45.98 -26.35 -39.25
C GLY A 9 45.85 -26.96 -37.85
N ALA A 10 45.92 -28.30 -37.82
CA ALA A 10 46.21 -29.19 -36.68
C ALA A 10 45.16 -29.19 -35.54
N ALA A 11 44.45 -30.31 -35.30
CA ALA A 11 44.97 -31.52 -34.62
C ALA A 11 45.61 -31.14 -33.27
N GLY A 12 45.20 -31.65 -32.11
CA GLY A 12 44.32 -32.75 -31.77
C GLY A 12 44.51 -33.05 -30.27
N LEU A 13 43.92 -34.17 -29.82
CA LEU A 13 44.10 -34.84 -28.53
C LEU A 13 43.51 -34.12 -27.30
N VAL A 14 42.36 -34.56 -26.79
CA VAL A 14 42.16 -35.68 -25.82
C VAL A 14 42.60 -35.30 -24.40
N ALA A 15 41.62 -35.16 -23.50
CA ALA A 15 41.62 -35.82 -22.18
C ALA A 15 40.36 -35.44 -21.39
N THR A 16 39.47 -36.42 -21.23
CA THR A 16 38.55 -36.54 -20.10
C THR A 16 39.34 -36.51 -18.79
N THR A 17 39.14 -35.50 -17.95
CA THR A 17 39.24 -35.63 -16.49
C THR A 17 38.68 -34.38 -15.85
N SER A 18 37.60 -34.55 -15.08
CA SER A 18 37.29 -33.78 -13.87
C SER A 18 37.67 -32.30 -13.93
N ALA A 19 36.77 -31.46 -14.46
CA ALA A 19 36.69 -30.09 -13.97
C ALA A 19 36.28 -30.20 -12.49
N THR A 20 37.30 -30.32 -11.66
CA THR A 20 37.27 -30.05 -10.23
C THR A 20 36.49 -28.76 -10.06
N VAL A 21 35.27 -28.90 -9.57
CA VAL A 21 34.60 -27.86 -8.81
C VAL A 21 35.60 -27.51 -7.73
N VAL A 22 36.32 -26.41 -7.91
CA VAL A 22 37.15 -25.85 -6.84
C VAL A 22 36.15 -25.25 -5.85
N ALA A 23 35.56 -26.15 -5.06
CA ALA A 23 35.04 -25.85 -3.75
C ALA A 23 36.27 -25.51 -2.89
N CYS A 24 36.71 -24.25 -2.99
CA CYS A 24 37.24 -23.58 -1.80
C CYS A 24 36.01 -23.52 -0.87
N GLY A 25 35.86 -24.42 0.12
CA GLY A 25 36.84 -24.67 1.15
C GLY A 25 36.49 -23.75 2.32
N GLY A 26 35.47 -24.15 3.08
CA GLY A 26 35.12 -23.57 4.37
C GLY A 26 33.80 -22.82 4.37
N GLU A 27 32.81 -23.38 5.08
CA GLU A 27 31.76 -22.59 5.72
C GLU A 27 32.38 -21.35 6.38
N LYS A 28 32.20 -20.20 5.76
CA LYS A 28 32.21 -18.90 6.41
C LYS A 28 31.06 -18.08 5.85
N ASP A 29 29.87 -18.67 5.84
CA ASP A 29 28.67 -17.88 6.13
C ASP A 29 28.83 -17.41 7.58
N LYS A 30 29.71 -16.42 7.82
CA LYS A 30 29.57 -15.53 8.95
C LYS A 30 28.38 -14.65 8.62
N SER A 31 27.19 -15.25 8.71
CA SER A 31 25.95 -14.54 8.89
C SER A 31 26.04 -13.89 10.27
N GLU A 32 26.77 -12.79 10.39
CA GLU A 32 26.36 -11.80 11.38
C GLU A 32 24.92 -11.48 11.00
N ASP A 33 23.98 -11.77 11.91
CA ASP A 33 22.54 -11.54 11.70
C ASP A 33 22.29 -10.02 11.64
N LEU A 34 22.69 -9.40 10.53
CA LEU A 34 22.37 -8.03 10.21
C LEU A 34 20.92 -8.02 9.75
N SER A 35 20.06 -7.40 10.56
CA SER A 35 18.66 -7.19 10.24
C SER A 35 18.35 -5.70 10.23
N LEU A 36 17.67 -5.23 9.18
CA LEU A 36 17.13 -3.87 9.10
C LEU A 36 15.60 -3.95 9.07
N GLU A 37 14.95 -3.14 9.90
CA GLU A 37 13.49 -3.01 9.92
C GLU A 37 13.08 -1.58 9.56
N PHE A 38 12.18 -1.43 8.60
CA PHE A 38 11.66 -0.15 8.14
C PHE A 38 10.16 -0.04 8.40
N LYS A 39 9.74 1.09 8.98
CA LYS A 39 8.32 1.49 9.12
C LYS A 39 7.97 2.72 8.28
N GLU A 40 8.99 3.37 7.73
CA GLU A 40 8.92 4.59 6.93
C GLU A 40 10.01 4.58 5.86
N ILE A 41 9.85 5.40 4.82
CA ILE A 41 10.83 5.55 3.73
C ILE A 41 11.98 6.42 4.24
N LYS A 42 12.95 5.76 4.88
CA LYS A 42 14.12 6.41 5.45
C LYS A 42 15.32 5.50 5.30
N ALA A 43 16.43 6.06 4.83
CA ALA A 43 17.67 5.31 4.67
C ALA A 43 18.18 4.80 6.03
N GLN A 44 18.62 3.54 6.05
CA GLN A 44 19.40 2.98 7.15
C GLN A 44 20.73 2.45 6.62
N THR A 45 21.76 2.51 7.45
CA THR A 45 23.09 2.06 7.08
C THR A 45 23.49 0.83 7.88
N ALA A 46 24.06 -0.15 7.20
CA ALA A 46 24.72 -1.29 7.78
C ALA A 46 26.21 -1.22 7.47
N LYS A 47 27.05 -1.47 8.47
CA LYS A 47 28.50 -1.56 8.31
C LYS A 47 28.90 -3.02 8.27
N ILE A 48 29.58 -3.42 7.21
CA ILE A 48 30.01 -4.79 7.01
C ILE A 48 31.54 -4.81 6.97
N ASN A 49 32.15 -5.64 7.82
CA ASN A 49 33.58 -5.91 7.74
C ASN A 49 33.82 -7.05 6.75
N ILE A 50 34.36 -6.71 5.59
CA ILE A 50 34.68 -7.65 4.52
C ILE A 50 36.16 -8.05 4.50
N GLY A 51 36.95 -7.64 5.50
CA GLY A 51 38.34 -8.07 5.69
C GLY A 51 39.37 -6.99 5.42
N LYS A 52 40.20 -7.13 4.38
CA LYS A 52 41.21 -6.14 4.00
C LYS A 52 40.89 -5.56 2.63
N LYS A 53 41.11 -4.25 2.49
CA LYS A 53 41.05 -3.55 1.21
C LYS A 53 42.11 -4.10 0.25
N THR A 54 41.72 -4.22 -1.03
CA THR A 54 42.61 -4.54 -2.14
C THR A 54 42.32 -3.58 -3.29
N ASP A 55 43.33 -3.21 -4.08
CA ASP A 55 43.16 -2.21 -5.15
C ASP A 55 42.27 -2.69 -6.30
N LYS A 56 41.98 -3.99 -6.36
CA LYS A 56 41.09 -4.63 -7.36
C LYS A 56 39.77 -5.12 -6.76
N ALA A 57 39.42 -4.58 -5.60
CA ALA A 57 38.18 -4.85 -4.89
C ALA A 57 36.95 -4.45 -5.69
N VAL A 58 35.96 -5.33 -5.74
CA VAL A 58 34.61 -5.03 -6.24
C VAL A 58 33.60 -5.48 -5.19
N VAL A 59 32.73 -4.55 -4.79
CA VAL A 59 31.56 -4.83 -3.95
C VAL A 59 30.33 -4.85 -4.83
N LYS A 60 29.51 -5.89 -4.72
CA LYS A 60 28.21 -5.99 -5.38
C LYS A 60 27.13 -6.21 -4.34
N SER A 61 25.96 -5.64 -4.58
CA SER A 61 24.75 -5.89 -3.80
C SER A 61 23.68 -6.47 -4.72
N GLU A 62 23.00 -7.51 -4.26
CA GLU A 62 21.88 -8.13 -4.98
C GLU A 62 20.78 -8.48 -3.97
N SER A 63 19.53 -8.09 -4.28
CA SER A 63 18.35 -8.56 -3.55
C SER A 63 17.90 -9.90 -4.12
N ASP A 64 17.44 -10.81 -3.25
CA ASP A 64 16.78 -12.05 -3.64
C ASP A 64 15.49 -11.84 -4.45
N ALA A 65 14.85 -10.67 -4.31
CA ALA A 65 13.70 -10.25 -5.12
C ALA A 65 14.06 -9.72 -6.52
N LYS A 66 15.36 -9.47 -6.80
CA LYS A 66 15.90 -8.98 -8.08
C LYS A 66 15.10 -7.78 -8.62
N ASP A 67 14.53 -7.88 -9.82
CA ASP A 67 13.78 -6.81 -10.51
C ASP A 67 12.51 -6.37 -9.77
N LYS A 68 12.05 -7.15 -8.78
CA LYS A 68 10.87 -6.83 -7.96
C LYS A 68 11.24 -6.24 -6.61
N SER A 69 12.52 -5.98 -6.36
CA SER A 69 12.96 -5.44 -5.08
C SER A 69 12.37 -4.05 -4.82
N ILE A 70 11.72 -3.92 -3.66
CA ILE A 70 11.24 -2.63 -3.16
C ILE A 70 12.35 -1.85 -2.45
N LEU A 71 13.58 -2.35 -2.49
CA LEU A 71 14.74 -1.72 -1.88
C LEU A 71 15.58 -1.00 -2.93
N GLU A 72 16.08 0.16 -2.54
CA GLU A 72 17.19 0.84 -3.18
C GLU A 72 18.42 0.65 -2.30
N VAL A 73 19.51 0.18 -2.90
CA VAL A 73 20.74 -0.17 -2.19
C VAL A 73 21.90 0.57 -2.82
N SER A 74 22.69 1.25 -1.98
CA SER A 74 23.97 1.80 -2.38
C SER A 74 25.08 1.26 -1.49
N THR A 75 26.19 0.87 -2.11
CA THR A 75 27.38 0.39 -1.40
C THR A 75 28.47 1.44 -1.55
N GLY A 76 29.00 1.90 -0.42
CA GLY A 76 30.17 2.79 -0.40
C GLY A 76 31.45 2.07 -0.79
N GLU A 77 32.54 2.83 -0.86
CA GLU A 77 33.89 2.29 -1.06
C GLU A 77 34.34 1.45 0.13
N VAL A 78 35.27 0.53 -0.12
CA VAL A 78 35.92 -0.26 0.94
C VAL A 78 36.94 0.63 1.66
N ALA A 79 36.71 0.88 2.95
CA ALA A 79 37.66 1.59 3.80
C ALA A 79 38.95 0.79 4.00
N GLU A 80 40.04 1.45 4.41
CA GLU A 80 41.36 0.81 4.61
C GLU A 80 41.32 -0.37 5.60
N ASN A 81 40.41 -0.32 6.58
CA ASN A 81 40.16 -1.38 7.55
C ASN A 81 39.24 -2.52 7.02
N GLY A 82 38.85 -2.47 5.75
CA GLY A 82 37.92 -3.39 5.10
C GLY A 82 36.46 -3.25 5.51
N GLU A 83 36.07 -2.11 6.08
CA GLU A 83 34.66 -1.80 6.32
C GLU A 83 34.00 -1.27 5.04
N VAL A 84 32.78 -1.73 4.76
CA VAL A 84 31.90 -1.19 3.72
C VAL A 84 30.63 -0.70 4.36
N VAL A 85 30.23 0.53 4.01
CA VAL A 85 28.93 1.08 4.39
C VAL A 85 27.93 0.73 3.30
N VAL A 86 26.87 0.01 3.68
CA VAL A 86 25.74 -0.31 2.82
C VAL A 86 24.57 0.54 3.28
N THR A 87 24.02 1.36 2.39
CA THR A 87 22.81 2.14 2.65
C THR A 87 21.65 1.46 1.97
N VAL A 88 20.58 1.23 2.73
CA VAL A 88 19.34 0.59 2.27
C VAL A 88 18.18 1.54 2.50
N THR A 89 17.38 1.77 1.47
CA THR A 89 16.20 2.63 1.51
C THR A 89 15.02 1.91 0.86
N PRO A 90 13.86 1.77 1.53
CA PRO A 90 12.64 1.29 0.86
C PRO A 90 12.18 2.32 -0.18
N LYS A 91 11.78 1.87 -1.37
CA LYS A 91 11.15 2.71 -2.41
C LYS A 91 9.70 3.03 -2.07
N GLU A 92 9.04 2.13 -1.35
CA GLU A 92 7.64 2.25 -0.93
C GLU A 92 7.40 1.51 0.40
N ILE A 93 6.29 1.84 1.08
CA ILE A 93 5.80 1.09 2.24
C ILE A 93 4.65 0.20 1.77
N PRO A 94 4.74 -1.13 1.96
CA PRO A 94 3.71 -2.04 1.49
C PRO A 94 2.41 -1.82 2.26
N THR A 95 1.25 -1.93 1.61
CA THR A 95 -0.06 -1.73 2.25
C THR A 95 -0.71 -3.02 2.73
N ASP A 96 -0.35 -4.16 2.12
CA ASP A 96 -1.08 -5.41 2.32
C ASP A 96 -0.45 -6.26 3.44
N LYS A 97 0.87 -6.41 3.41
CA LYS A 97 1.64 -7.26 4.33
C LYS A 97 3.09 -6.80 4.43
N ASP A 98 3.76 -7.23 5.49
CA ASP A 98 5.20 -7.04 5.62
C ASP A 98 5.93 -7.68 4.42
N VAL A 99 6.91 -6.97 3.88
CA VAL A 99 7.79 -7.46 2.82
C VAL A 99 9.14 -7.80 3.45
N ASN A 100 9.61 -9.01 3.19
CA ASN A 100 10.91 -9.49 3.66
C ASN A 100 11.78 -9.77 2.44
N GLU A 101 12.96 -9.17 2.39
CA GLU A 101 13.97 -9.39 1.35
C GLU A 101 15.31 -9.70 2.01
N VAL A 102 16.15 -10.47 1.31
CA VAL A 102 17.53 -10.74 1.72
C VAL A 102 18.48 -10.06 0.74
N LEU A 103 19.21 -9.08 1.25
CA LEU A 103 20.29 -8.42 0.51
C LEU A 103 21.58 -9.21 0.68
N THR A 104 22.14 -9.65 -0.43
CA THR A 104 23.44 -10.33 -0.48
C THR A 104 24.50 -9.34 -0.92
N ILE A 105 25.49 -9.11 -0.06
CA ILE A 105 26.65 -8.26 -0.34
C ILE A 105 27.84 -9.16 -0.59
N THR A 106 28.38 -9.10 -1.80
CA THR A 106 29.52 -9.91 -2.23
C THR A 106 30.74 -9.03 -2.40
N TYR A 107 31.82 -9.40 -1.72
CA TYR A 107 33.15 -8.83 -1.92
C TYR A 107 34.03 -9.80 -2.68
N GLY A 108 34.63 -9.31 -3.76
CA GLY A 108 35.57 -10.09 -4.54
C GLY A 108 36.70 -9.24 -5.13
N VAL A 109 37.67 -9.92 -5.72
CA VAL A 109 38.80 -9.32 -6.44
C VAL A 109 38.77 -9.72 -7.89
N VAL A 110 39.13 -8.80 -8.79
CA VAL A 110 39.25 -9.11 -10.22
C VAL A 110 40.68 -9.45 -10.56
N THR A 111 40.93 -10.72 -10.92
CA THR A 111 42.23 -11.22 -11.35
C THR A 111 42.08 -11.81 -12.75
N GLU A 112 42.90 -11.33 -13.71
CA GLU A 112 42.88 -11.81 -15.11
C GLU A 112 41.47 -11.78 -15.75
N GLY A 113 40.65 -10.78 -15.40
CA GLY A 113 39.29 -10.63 -15.93
C GLY A 113 38.25 -11.55 -15.29
N LYS A 114 38.63 -12.39 -14.31
CA LYS A 114 37.71 -13.20 -13.51
C LYS A 114 37.53 -12.59 -12.12
N GLN A 115 36.29 -12.55 -11.66
CA GLN A 115 35.98 -12.14 -10.29
C GLN A 115 36.10 -13.35 -9.37
N GLU A 116 37.00 -13.28 -8.39
CA GLU A 116 37.13 -14.25 -7.30
C GLU A 116 36.39 -13.72 -6.08
N ILE A 117 35.42 -14.49 -5.57
CA ILE A 117 34.63 -14.12 -4.39
C ILE A 117 35.43 -14.44 -3.14
N LEU A 118 35.67 -13.42 -2.30
CA LEU A 118 36.41 -13.57 -1.05
C LEU A 118 35.48 -13.73 0.15
N THR A 119 34.38 -12.98 0.18
CA THR A 119 33.38 -13.10 1.23
C THR A 119 31.99 -12.67 0.74
N THR A 120 30.97 -13.18 1.42
CA THR A 120 29.58 -12.81 1.21
C THR A 120 28.91 -12.57 2.56
N THR A 121 28.11 -11.52 2.65
CA THR A 121 27.33 -11.19 3.85
C THR A 121 25.87 -10.98 3.45
N LYS A 122 24.94 -11.49 4.25
CA LYS A 122 23.50 -11.35 4.04
C LYS A 122 22.92 -10.38 5.05
N ILE A 123 22.10 -9.45 4.58
CA ILE A 123 21.30 -8.55 5.43
C ILE A 123 19.83 -8.93 5.23
N LYS A 124 19.15 -9.29 6.32
CA LYS A 124 17.70 -9.49 6.31
C LYS A 124 17.02 -8.13 6.41
N VAL A 125 16.17 -7.79 5.45
CA VAL A 125 15.45 -6.53 5.43
C VAL A 125 13.96 -6.80 5.53
N THR A 126 13.31 -6.18 6.52
CA THR A 126 11.86 -6.22 6.69
C THR A 126 11.30 -4.82 6.54
N VAL A 127 10.47 -4.59 5.52
CA VAL A 127 9.66 -3.39 5.38
C VAL A 127 8.27 -3.71 5.92
N LYS A 128 7.92 -3.11 7.05
CA LYS A 128 6.63 -3.30 7.71
C LYS A 128 5.52 -2.73 6.85
N LYS A 129 4.36 -3.39 6.86
CA LYS A 129 3.18 -2.82 6.23
C LYS A 129 2.85 -1.46 6.87
N GLY A 130 2.42 -0.53 6.04
CA GLY A 130 1.90 0.74 6.50
C GLY A 130 0.65 0.52 7.33
N GLU A 131 0.46 1.35 8.35
CA GLU A 131 -0.83 1.40 9.03
C GLU A 131 -1.84 2.02 8.07
N VAL A 132 -2.85 1.23 7.69
CA VAL A 132 -4.02 1.75 7.00
C VAL A 132 -4.78 2.60 8.02
N VAL A 133 -4.57 3.91 7.97
CA VAL A 133 -5.40 4.85 8.73
C VAL A 133 -6.79 4.75 8.12
N ALA A 134 -7.73 4.17 8.86
CA ALA A 134 -9.12 4.14 8.41
C ALA A 134 -9.59 5.58 8.17
N PRO A 135 -10.36 5.84 7.09
CA PRO A 135 -10.89 7.17 6.85
C PRO A 135 -11.66 7.64 8.09
N GLU A 136 -11.42 8.87 8.50
CA GLU A 136 -12.10 9.44 9.67
C GLU A 136 -13.61 9.51 9.38
N LEU A 137 -14.39 8.78 10.16
CA LEU A 137 -15.84 8.81 10.07
C LEU A 137 -16.36 10.17 10.51
N VAL A 138 -17.30 10.75 9.78
CA VAL A 138 -17.88 12.07 10.07
C VAL A 138 -19.30 11.94 10.61
N GLU A 139 -19.78 12.95 11.35
CA GLU A 139 -21.18 12.95 11.78
C GLU A 139 -22.11 13.21 10.59
N ILE A 140 -23.23 12.47 10.50
CA ILE A 140 -24.21 12.63 9.41
C ILE A 140 -24.75 14.07 9.29
N ALA A 141 -24.83 14.81 10.41
CA ALA A 141 -25.25 16.21 10.45
C ALA A 141 -24.33 17.17 9.66
N THR A 142 -23.08 16.77 9.39
CA THR A 142 -22.17 17.55 8.53
C THR A 142 -22.54 17.47 7.05
N HIS A 143 -23.25 16.40 6.64
CA HIS A 143 -23.64 16.14 5.25
C HIS A 143 -25.12 16.41 4.99
N VAL A 144 -25.93 16.45 6.05
CA VAL A 144 -27.36 16.75 6.00
C VAL A 144 -27.62 18.06 6.74
N THR A 145 -27.55 19.17 6.00
CA THR A 145 -27.68 20.53 6.54
C THR A 145 -29.10 21.08 6.39
N LYS A 146 -29.86 20.61 5.40
CA LYS A 146 -31.28 20.93 5.25
C LYS A 146 -32.11 19.82 5.89
N THR A 147 -32.68 20.13 7.06
CA THR A 147 -33.48 19.21 7.86
C THR A 147 -34.99 19.40 7.69
N THR A 148 -35.42 20.21 6.72
CA THR A 148 -36.83 20.35 6.35
C THR A 148 -36.97 20.07 4.86
N LEU A 149 -37.79 19.10 4.52
CA LEU A 149 -38.19 18.79 3.15
C LEU A 149 -39.61 19.29 2.93
N LYS A 150 -39.80 20.11 1.88
CA LYS A 150 -41.14 20.54 1.46
C LYS A 150 -41.80 19.43 0.66
N ILE A 151 -43.03 19.09 1.00
CA ILE A 151 -43.79 18.01 0.36
C ILE A 151 -45.09 18.54 -0.25
N SER A 152 -45.55 17.87 -1.30
CA SER A 152 -46.85 18.10 -1.96
C SER A 152 -47.72 16.85 -2.02
N GLU A 153 -47.17 15.70 -1.59
CA GLU A 153 -47.84 14.41 -1.58
C GLU A 153 -47.23 13.51 -0.49
N VAL A 154 -47.99 12.48 -0.09
CA VAL A 154 -47.52 11.45 0.82
C VAL A 154 -46.74 10.39 0.03
N LYS A 155 -45.51 10.09 0.46
CA LYS A 155 -44.62 9.08 -0.14
C LYS A 155 -44.16 8.08 0.91
N ASP A 156 -43.53 6.99 0.48
CA ASP A 156 -42.81 6.11 1.39
C ASP A 156 -41.46 6.73 1.83
N ALA A 157 -40.85 6.12 2.86
CA ALA A 157 -39.60 6.60 3.44
C ALA A 157 -38.42 6.64 2.44
N ALA A 158 -38.35 5.67 1.53
CA ALA A 158 -37.27 5.57 0.55
C ALA A 158 -37.39 6.67 -0.52
N ALA A 159 -38.61 6.92 -1.00
CA ALA A 159 -38.90 8.02 -1.91
C ALA A 159 -38.60 9.38 -1.28
N TYR A 160 -38.93 9.58 0.00
CA TYR A 160 -38.52 10.81 0.70
C TYR A 160 -37.00 10.94 0.84
N LEU A 161 -36.26 9.85 1.09
CA LEU A 161 -34.80 9.89 1.15
C LEU A 161 -34.18 10.38 -0.16
N VAL A 162 -34.73 9.97 -1.31
CA VAL A 162 -34.30 10.45 -2.63
C VAL A 162 -34.48 11.96 -2.74
N ASP A 163 -35.59 12.51 -2.24
CA ASP A 163 -35.84 13.95 -2.24
C ASP A 163 -34.92 14.69 -1.26
N VAL A 164 -34.66 14.14 -0.06
CA VAL A 164 -33.69 14.70 0.90
C VAL A 164 -32.29 14.77 0.30
N LYS A 165 -31.88 13.76 -0.48
CA LYS A 165 -30.59 13.73 -1.17
C LYS A 165 -30.45 14.86 -2.21
N LYS A 166 -31.52 15.23 -2.91
CA LYS A 166 -31.49 16.37 -3.85
C LYS A 166 -31.12 17.67 -3.13
N ASP A 167 -31.61 17.84 -1.90
CA ASP A 167 -31.36 19.01 -1.08
C ASP A 167 -30.02 18.94 -0.31
N ASN A 168 -29.52 17.73 -0.06
CA ASN A 168 -28.28 17.45 0.67
C ASN A 168 -27.32 16.63 -0.20
N ALA A 169 -26.70 17.30 -1.18
CA ALA A 169 -25.91 16.64 -2.23
C ALA A 169 -24.77 15.75 -1.70
N ASN A 170 -24.27 15.99 -0.49
CA ASN A 170 -23.20 15.19 0.11
C ASN A 170 -23.70 13.93 0.83
N LEU A 171 -25.00 13.77 1.09
CA LEU A 171 -25.55 12.58 1.76
C LEU A 171 -25.28 11.31 0.94
N VAL A 172 -24.58 10.32 1.48
CA VAL A 172 -24.35 9.02 0.81
C VAL A 172 -25.51 8.10 1.18
N VAL A 173 -26.39 7.81 0.22
CA VAL A 173 -27.68 7.14 0.49
C VAL A 173 -27.53 5.66 0.80
N GLU A 174 -26.46 5.03 0.31
CA GLU A 174 -26.09 3.63 0.53
C GLU A 174 -25.63 3.36 1.97
N GLU A 175 -25.19 4.41 2.67
CA GLU A 175 -24.65 4.36 4.04
C GLU A 175 -25.74 4.66 5.09
N VAL A 176 -27.00 4.83 4.67
CA VAL A 176 -28.12 5.16 5.57
C VAL A 176 -29.38 4.35 5.25
N THR A 177 -30.30 4.31 6.21
CA THR A 177 -31.64 3.72 6.07
C THR A 177 -32.70 4.71 6.54
N PRO A 178 -33.74 5.00 5.73
CA PRO A 178 -34.80 5.92 6.10
C PRO A 178 -35.95 5.21 6.84
N GLU A 179 -36.59 5.90 7.78
CA GLU A 179 -37.73 5.44 8.55
C GLU A 179 -38.72 6.59 8.77
N LEU A 180 -40.00 6.39 8.45
CA LEU A 180 -41.05 7.36 8.79
C LEU A 180 -41.44 7.19 10.25
N THR A 181 -40.91 8.05 11.13
CA THR A 181 -41.27 8.07 12.56
C THR A 181 -42.62 8.74 12.79
N LYS A 182 -43.03 9.62 11.87
CA LYS A 182 -44.38 10.18 11.82
C LYS A 182 -44.80 10.39 10.37
N ALA A 183 -45.87 9.71 9.94
CA ALA A 183 -46.40 9.90 8.59
C ALA A 183 -47.05 11.30 8.45
N PRO A 184 -46.78 12.03 7.34
CA PRO A 184 -47.52 13.25 7.03
C PRO A 184 -48.96 12.92 6.62
N VAL A 185 -49.89 13.82 6.94
CA VAL A 185 -51.31 13.71 6.58
C VAL A 185 -51.71 14.92 5.75
N ALA A 186 -52.26 14.69 4.56
CA ALA A 186 -52.72 15.76 3.68
C ALA A 186 -53.98 16.44 4.23
N GLU A 187 -54.24 17.68 3.80
CA GLU A 187 -55.50 18.34 4.12
C GLU A 187 -56.68 17.54 3.53
N ILE A 188 -57.71 17.32 4.35
CA ILE A 188 -58.93 16.65 3.93
C ILE A 188 -60.01 17.72 3.80
N PRO A 189 -60.56 17.96 2.60
CA PRO A 189 -61.67 18.88 2.44
C PRO A 189 -62.87 18.35 3.22
N GLY A 190 -63.56 19.25 3.93
CA GLY A 190 -64.80 18.90 4.62
C GLY A 190 -65.90 18.52 3.63
N ASP A 191 -66.73 17.55 3.99
CA ASP A 191 -67.94 17.23 3.23
C ASP A 191 -69.12 18.05 3.78
N GLY A 192 -69.78 18.82 2.93
CA GLY A 192 -70.89 19.71 3.30
C GLY A 192 -70.49 20.85 4.26
N ASP A 193 -71.22 20.99 5.38
CA ASP A 193 -70.99 22.01 6.42
C ASP A 193 -69.83 21.67 7.38
N ALA A 194 -69.12 20.56 7.18
CA ALA A 194 -68.00 20.17 8.02
C ALA A 194 -66.76 21.04 7.76
N ALA A 195 -66.04 21.41 8.82
CA ALA A 195 -64.78 22.13 8.71
C ALA A 195 -63.70 21.25 8.03
N THR A 196 -62.79 21.89 7.29
CA THR A 196 -61.62 21.21 6.72
C THR A 196 -60.69 20.67 7.82
N VAL A 197 -60.13 19.48 7.61
CA VAL A 197 -59.12 18.92 8.51
C VAL A 197 -57.76 19.38 8.00
N PRO A 198 -57.01 20.19 8.78
CA PRO A 198 -55.75 20.76 8.31
C PRO A 198 -54.69 19.69 8.10
N ALA A 199 -53.78 19.94 7.15
CA ALA A 199 -52.63 19.08 6.91
C ALA A 199 -51.72 18.99 8.16
N VAL A 200 -51.13 17.82 8.37
CA VAL A 200 -50.21 17.55 9.48
C VAL A 200 -48.85 17.16 8.93
N ASP A 201 -47.81 17.86 9.39
CA ASP A 201 -46.41 17.58 9.06
C ASP A 201 -45.94 16.23 9.59
N GLY A 202 -45.08 15.58 8.81
CA GLY A 202 -44.44 14.30 9.10
C GLY A 202 -43.01 14.45 9.62
N GLU A 203 -42.43 13.32 10.02
CA GLU A 203 -41.03 13.19 10.44
C GLU A 203 -40.43 11.94 9.79
N LEU A 204 -39.32 12.15 9.08
CA LEU A 204 -38.47 11.10 8.53
C LEU A 204 -37.17 11.05 9.35
N THR A 205 -36.85 9.90 9.91
CA THR A 205 -35.55 9.64 10.53
C THR A 205 -34.63 8.93 9.54
N ILE A 206 -33.42 9.44 9.37
CA ILE A 206 -32.35 8.81 8.58
C ILE A 206 -31.35 8.22 9.57
N ASN A 207 -31.26 6.90 9.61
CA ASN A 207 -30.35 6.16 10.47
C ASN A 207 -29.09 5.78 9.70
N VAL A 208 -27.91 5.98 10.29
CA VAL A 208 -26.64 5.51 9.70
C VAL A 208 -26.58 3.98 9.77
N ASN A 209 -26.18 3.34 8.67
CA ASN A 209 -26.05 1.89 8.60
C ASN A 209 -24.91 1.40 9.50
N LYS A 210 -25.11 0.25 10.15
CA LYS A 210 -24.07 -0.37 10.97
C LYS A 210 -22.85 -0.71 10.11
N GLY A 211 -21.66 -0.32 10.56
CA GLY A 211 -20.42 -0.53 9.80
C GLY A 211 -20.23 0.42 8.63
N SER A 212 -20.93 1.55 8.63
CA SER A 212 -20.77 2.60 7.62
C SER A 212 -19.30 3.02 7.50
N LYS A 213 -18.85 3.26 6.26
CA LYS A 213 -17.47 3.67 5.97
C LYS A 213 -17.30 5.20 5.87
N VAL A 214 -18.42 5.93 5.95
CA VAL A 214 -18.46 7.37 5.75
C VAL A 214 -18.88 8.07 7.05
N TYR A 215 -19.95 7.59 7.67
CA TYR A 215 -20.56 8.21 8.84
C TYR A 215 -20.26 7.46 10.14
N LYS A 216 -20.13 8.23 11.24
CA LYS A 216 -20.24 7.70 12.61
C LYS A 216 -21.66 7.18 12.83
N GLU A 217 -21.80 6.13 13.65
CA GLU A 217 -23.13 5.62 14.03
C GLU A 217 -23.98 6.76 14.63
N GLY A 218 -25.21 6.89 14.15
CA GLY A 218 -26.08 8.01 14.53
C GLY A 218 -27.34 8.07 13.67
N LYS A 219 -28.11 9.13 13.88
CA LYS A 219 -29.33 9.40 13.12
C LYS A 219 -29.59 10.89 13.02
N ILE A 220 -30.34 11.29 12.00
CA ILE A 220 -30.81 12.66 11.82
C ILE A 220 -32.29 12.68 11.46
N LYS A 221 -32.99 13.71 11.92
CA LYS A 221 -34.43 13.91 11.66
C LYS A 221 -34.63 14.93 10.55
N ILE A 222 -35.56 14.64 9.66
CA ILE A 222 -36.04 15.51 8.61
C ILE A 222 -37.53 15.77 8.85
N ILE A 223 -37.90 17.05 8.90
CA ILE A 223 -39.29 17.49 8.99
C ILE A 223 -39.88 17.46 7.58
N LEU A 224 -41.00 16.77 7.40
CA LEU A 224 -41.75 16.72 6.15
C LEU A 224 -42.87 17.75 6.24
N SER A 225 -42.70 18.91 5.60
CA SER A 225 -43.60 20.05 5.75
C SER A 225 -44.41 20.32 4.50
N TRP A 226 -45.72 20.47 4.65
CA TRP A 226 -46.61 20.71 3.52
C TRP A 226 -46.33 22.07 2.86
N THR A 227 -46.24 22.05 1.54
CA THR A 227 -46.17 23.28 0.74
C THR A 227 -47.58 23.86 0.67
N LYS A 228 -47.79 25.01 1.31
CA LYS A 228 -49.03 25.79 1.20
C LYS A 228 -49.12 26.52 -0.13
#